data_AF-A0A1Q8S5Y0-F1
#
_entry.id   AF-A0A1Q8S5Y0-F1
#
_cell.length_a   1.000
_cell.length_b   1.000
_cell.length_c   1.000
_cell.angle_alpha   90.00
_cell.angle_beta   90.00
_cell.angle_gamma   90.00
#
_symmetry.space_group_name_H-M   'P 1'
#
loop_
_entity.id
_entity.type
_entity.pdbx_description
1 polymer ?
#
loop_
_entity_poly.entity_id
_entity_poly.type
_entity_poly.pdbx_seq_one_letter_code
_entity_poly.pdbx_strand_id
1 'polypeptide(L)'
;MILIAYPTDEYPVLSGTSKATFDIVGIAALWVGEFGCRGAHPNDPEWARQLIARITSAVRAVSWVDWRTSDTDYGFWAPTTQVGGGLVDAGRALSYKTDLGFDGREFGLNDTAHFTRTHSVAIFNRGLKPVTSKSSLQEAEGYAR
;
A
#
# COMPACT_ATOMS: atom_id res chain seq x y z
N MET A 1 9.86 13.05 8.42
CA MET A 1 11.29 13.11 8.81
C MET A 1 11.61 11.87 9.62
N ILE A 2 12.77 11.26 9.42
CA ILE A 2 13.17 10.01 10.08
C ILE A 2 14.58 10.17 10.65
N LEU A 3 14.77 9.74 11.89
CA LEU A 3 16.07 9.63 12.54
C LEU A 3 16.80 8.39 11.99
N ILE A 4 18.01 8.55 11.45
CA ILE A 4 18.76 7.44 10.84
C ILE A 4 20.19 7.39 11.37
N ALA A 5 20.75 6.18 11.49
CA ALA A 5 22.17 6.00 11.80
C ALA A 5 23.06 6.48 10.64
N TYR A 6 24.19 7.10 10.97
CA TYR A 6 25.19 7.60 10.02
C TYR A 6 26.58 7.00 10.31
N PRO A 7 27.46 6.84 9.31
CA PRO A 7 28.76 6.19 9.50
C PRO A 7 29.69 6.84 10.54
N THR A 8 29.43 8.08 10.92
CA THR A 8 30.19 8.85 11.92
C THR A 8 29.69 8.68 13.36
N ASP A 9 28.89 7.64 13.63
CA ASP A 9 28.20 7.43 14.93
C ASP A 9 27.25 8.59 15.29
N GLU A 10 26.66 9.19 14.25
CA GLU A 10 25.69 10.26 14.35
C GLU A 10 24.29 9.78 13.98
N TYR A 11 23.29 10.51 14.47
CA TYR A 11 21.87 10.23 14.21
C TYR A 11 21.16 11.48 13.68
N PRO A 12 21.40 11.88 12.41
CA PRO A 12 20.70 13.02 11.83
C PRO A 12 19.23 12.70 11.53
N VAL A 13 18.41 13.74 11.50
CA VAL A 13 17.04 13.69 11.03
C VAL A 13 17.00 14.05 9.55
N LEU A 14 16.60 13.09 8.71
CA LEU A 14 16.57 13.26 7.25
C LEU A 14 15.15 13.15 6.70
N SER A 15 14.93 13.71 5.51
CA SER A 15 13.69 13.61 4.73
C SER A 15 13.96 13.00 3.36
N GLY A 16 12.91 12.49 2.71
CA GLY A 16 12.96 11.96 1.35
C GLY A 16 12.33 10.58 1.21
N THR A 17 11.89 10.28 -0.02
CA THR A 17 11.27 8.99 -0.37
C THR A 17 12.23 7.81 -0.21
N SER A 18 13.55 8.05 -0.31
CA SER A 18 14.57 7.04 -0.01
C SER A 18 14.48 6.50 1.42
N LYS A 19 13.96 7.28 2.38
CA LYS A 19 13.75 6.83 3.76
C LYS A 19 12.45 6.05 3.90
N ALA A 20 11.38 6.50 3.23
CA ALA A 20 10.14 5.73 3.16
C ALA A 20 10.34 4.35 2.50
N THR A 21 11.26 4.21 1.55
CA THR A 21 11.63 2.90 0.98
C THR A 21 12.09 1.92 2.04
N PHE A 22 12.85 2.35 3.04
CA PHE A 22 13.31 1.45 4.12
C PHE A 22 12.15 0.93 4.97
N ASP A 23 11.13 1.75 5.22
CA ASP A 23 9.94 1.31 5.94
C ASP A 23 9.21 0.19 5.17
N ILE A 24 9.03 0.36 3.86
CA ILE A 24 8.43 -0.66 3.00
C ILE A 24 9.26 -1.94 2.97
N VAL A 25 10.59 -1.81 2.86
CA VAL A 25 11.51 -2.96 2.88
C VAL A 25 11.44 -3.70 4.22
N GLY A 26 11.37 -2.99 5.34
CA GLY A 26 11.20 -3.60 6.66
C GLY A 26 9.90 -4.40 6.78
N ILE A 27 8.79 -3.84 6.28
CA ILE A 27 7.49 -4.54 6.25
C ILE A 27 7.54 -5.78 5.34
N ALA A 28 8.15 -5.66 4.16
CA ALA A 28 8.35 -6.79 3.26
C ALA A 28 9.21 -7.89 3.92
N ALA A 29 10.28 -7.51 4.63
CA ALA A 29 11.13 -8.45 5.36
C ALA A 29 10.35 -9.17 6.48
N LEU A 30 9.50 -8.47 7.23
CA LEU A 30 8.62 -9.09 8.23
C LEU A 30 7.65 -10.08 7.58
N TRP A 31 7.04 -9.71 6.45
CA TRP A 31 6.13 -10.60 5.72
C TRP A 31 6.86 -11.86 5.21
N VAL A 32 8.06 -11.69 4.65
CA VAL A 32 8.90 -12.80 4.22
C VAL A 32 9.35 -13.68 5.40
N GLY A 33 9.62 -13.08 6.56
CA GLY A 33 9.95 -13.82 7.78
C GLY A 33 8.79 -14.69 8.28
N GLU A 34 7.56 -14.16 8.25
CA GLU A 34 6.35 -14.87 8.71
C GLU A 34 5.89 -15.95 7.72
N PHE A 35 5.85 -15.62 6.42
CA PHE A 35 5.25 -16.49 5.39
C PHE A 35 6.28 -17.27 4.56
N GLY A 36 7.57 -17.09 4.83
CA GLY A 36 8.66 -17.69 4.07
C GLY A 36 8.99 -16.92 2.79
N CYS A 37 10.25 -17.02 2.36
CA CYS A 37 10.74 -16.40 1.13
C CYS A 37 10.33 -17.17 -0.13
N ARG A 38 10.62 -16.63 -1.32
CA ARG A 38 10.34 -17.30 -2.61
C ARG A 38 10.80 -18.75 -2.68
N GLY A 39 11.94 -19.08 -2.04
CA GLY A 39 12.45 -20.45 -1.99
C GLY A 39 11.56 -21.43 -1.22
N ALA A 40 10.74 -20.95 -0.28
CA ALA A 40 9.73 -21.75 0.41
C ALA A 40 8.47 -22.00 -0.44
N HIS A 41 8.34 -21.29 -1.57
CA HIS A 41 7.19 -21.35 -2.49
C HIS A 41 7.62 -21.69 -3.92
N PRO A 42 8.33 -22.82 -4.15
CA PRO A 42 8.94 -23.14 -5.46
C PRO A 42 7.92 -23.34 -6.59
N ASN A 43 6.68 -23.67 -6.25
CA ASN A 43 5.60 -23.94 -7.21
C ASN A 43 4.59 -22.79 -7.30
N ASP A 44 4.88 -21.62 -6.72
CA ASP A 44 4.02 -20.44 -6.77
C ASP A 44 4.70 -19.29 -7.52
N PRO A 45 4.49 -19.16 -8.85
CA PRO A 45 5.06 -18.06 -9.63
C PRO A 45 4.49 -16.69 -9.22
N GLU A 46 3.31 -16.67 -8.62
CA GLU A 46 2.60 -15.44 -8.21
C GLU A 46 3.01 -14.96 -6.82
N TRP A 47 3.86 -15.69 -6.09
CA TRP A 47 4.24 -15.35 -4.71
C TRP A 47 4.69 -13.89 -4.55
N ALA A 48 5.54 -13.40 -5.46
CA ALA A 48 6.03 -12.01 -5.40
C ALA A 48 4.90 -11.00 -5.69
N ARG A 49 3.98 -11.35 -6.60
CA ARG A 49 2.79 -10.54 -6.89
C ARG A 49 1.86 -10.51 -5.68
N GLN A 50 1.69 -11.62 -4.96
CA GLN A 50 0.89 -11.66 -3.73
C GLN A 50 1.49 -10.75 -2.64
N LEU A 51 2.81 -10.76 -2.45
CA LEU A 51 3.47 -9.83 -1.51
C LEU A 51 3.23 -8.36 -1.89
N ILE A 52 3.40 -8.00 -3.16
CA ILE A 52 3.15 -6.63 -3.63
C ILE A 52 1.69 -6.25 -3.43
N ALA A 53 0.75 -7.11 -3.86
CA ALA A 53 -0.68 -6.88 -3.70
C ALA A 53 -1.05 -6.72 -2.22
N ARG A 54 -0.44 -7.51 -1.34
CA ARG A 54 -0.67 -7.45 0.09
C ARG A 54 -0.22 -6.12 0.70
N ILE A 55 0.99 -5.66 0.41
CA ILE A 55 1.50 -4.38 0.94
C ILE A 55 0.68 -3.20 0.39
N THR A 56 0.39 -3.20 -0.91
CA THR A 56 -0.35 -2.12 -1.57
C THR A 56 -1.83 -2.06 -1.20
N SER A 57 -2.43 -3.17 -0.76
CA SER A 57 -3.83 -3.20 -0.27
C SER A 57 -3.94 -3.05 1.24
N ALA A 58 -2.88 -3.31 2.01
CA ALA A 58 -2.81 -3.08 3.44
C ALA A 58 -2.46 -1.62 3.76
N VAL A 59 -3.23 -0.69 3.19
CA VAL A 59 -3.02 0.75 3.31
C VAL A 59 -4.22 1.44 3.92
N ARG A 60 -4.02 2.69 4.35
CA ARG A 60 -5.06 3.58 4.84
C ARG A 60 -5.01 4.88 4.03
N ALA A 61 -6.16 5.34 3.56
CA ALA A 61 -6.28 6.67 3.01
C ALA A 61 -5.81 7.72 4.03
N VAL A 62 -5.17 8.77 3.55
CA VAL A 62 -4.64 9.87 4.37
C VAL A 62 -5.18 11.20 3.86
N SER A 63 -5.43 12.13 4.78
CA SER A 63 -5.79 13.50 4.40
C SER A 63 -4.67 14.11 3.56
N TRP A 64 -5.04 14.97 2.63
CA TRP A 64 -4.05 15.74 1.88
C TRP A 64 -3.29 16.70 2.80
N VAL A 65 -2.01 16.89 2.51
CA VAL A 65 -1.14 17.81 3.24
C VAL A 65 -0.35 18.66 2.28
N ASP A 66 -0.17 19.93 2.64
CA ASP A 66 0.52 20.94 1.83
C ASP A 66 2.03 20.94 2.04
N TRP A 67 2.63 19.80 2.43
CA TRP A 67 4.06 19.59 2.69
C TRP A 67 4.70 20.56 3.71
N ARG A 68 3.91 21.41 4.38
CA ARG A 68 4.35 22.24 5.51
C ARG A 68 4.20 21.47 6.81
N THR A 69 4.89 21.94 7.84
CA THR A 69 4.85 21.35 9.20
C THR A 69 3.58 21.69 9.98
N SER A 70 2.54 22.22 9.33
CA SER A 70 1.26 22.53 9.99
C SER A 70 0.31 21.35 9.90
N ASP A 71 -0.33 20.98 11.02
CA ASP A 71 -1.39 19.97 11.11
C ASP A 71 -2.73 20.47 10.52
N THR A 72 -2.68 21.24 9.44
CA THR A 72 -3.87 21.80 8.80
C THR A 72 -4.63 20.68 8.11
N ASP A 73 -5.86 20.43 8.56
CA ASP A 73 -6.80 19.58 7.84
C ASP A 73 -7.50 20.40 6.77
N TYR A 74 -7.22 20.07 5.51
CA TYR A 74 -7.84 20.73 4.35
C TYR A 74 -9.22 20.17 4.01
N GLY A 75 -9.67 19.12 4.71
CA GLY A 75 -11.02 18.56 4.57
C GLY A 75 -11.19 17.61 3.38
N PHE A 76 -10.10 17.18 2.75
CA PHE A 76 -10.14 16.24 1.64
C PHE A 76 -8.99 15.23 1.66
N TRP A 77 -9.20 14.11 0.97
CA TRP A 77 -8.25 13.01 0.91
C TRP A 77 -7.15 13.26 -0.12
N ALA A 78 -5.95 12.80 0.20
CA ALA A 78 -4.82 12.89 -0.71
C ALA A 78 -5.10 12.11 -2.00
N PRO A 79 -4.80 12.68 -3.19
CA PRO A 79 -4.99 12.02 -4.46
C PRO A 79 -4.08 10.80 -4.60
N THR A 80 -4.56 9.76 -5.28
CA THR A 80 -3.80 8.53 -5.53
C THR A 80 -2.53 8.77 -6.35
N THR A 81 -2.47 9.85 -7.14
CA THR A 81 -1.24 10.27 -7.84
C THR A 81 -0.16 10.81 -6.90
N GLN A 82 -0.51 11.25 -5.69
CA GLN A 82 0.45 11.72 -4.69
C GLN A 82 0.89 10.60 -3.75
N VAL A 83 -0.05 9.77 -3.27
CA VAL A 83 0.20 8.80 -2.18
C VAL A 83 -0.04 7.34 -2.57
N GLY A 84 -0.38 7.05 -3.83
CA GLY A 84 -0.79 5.72 -4.27
C GLY A 84 -2.06 5.28 -3.54
N GLY A 85 -2.03 4.08 -2.95
CA GLY A 85 -3.13 3.58 -2.11
C GLY A 85 -3.20 4.23 -0.71
N GLY A 86 -2.17 4.97 -0.29
CA GLY A 86 -2.10 5.65 1.00
C GLY A 86 -0.97 5.14 1.91
N LEU A 87 -1.13 5.34 3.22
CA LEU A 87 -0.15 4.96 4.23
C LEU A 87 -0.22 3.46 4.54
N VAL A 88 0.91 2.77 4.45
CA VAL A 88 0.99 1.32 4.72
C VAL A 88 0.75 1.01 6.21
N ASP A 89 -0.05 -0.01 6.46
CA ASP A 89 -0.35 -0.57 7.78
C ASP A 89 0.27 -1.97 7.91
N ALA A 90 1.44 -2.03 8.56
CA ALA A 90 2.19 -3.27 8.75
C ALA A 90 1.39 -4.34 9.53
N GLY A 91 0.58 -3.90 10.49
CA GLY A 91 -0.27 -4.79 11.27
C GLY A 91 -1.29 -5.49 10.38
N ARG A 92 -1.97 -4.76 9.49
CA ARG A 92 -2.87 -5.34 8.49
C ARG A 92 -2.11 -6.22 7.50
N ALA A 93 -0.95 -5.78 7.03
CA ALA A 93 -0.12 -6.54 6.09
C ALA A 93 0.26 -7.93 6.62
N LEU A 94 0.44 -8.09 7.93
CA LEU A 94 0.77 -9.39 8.55
C LEU A 94 -0.45 -10.17 9.04
N SER A 95 -1.46 -9.49 9.60
CA SER A 95 -2.53 -10.17 10.35
C SER A 95 -3.78 -10.50 9.54
N TYR A 96 -4.11 -9.73 8.50
CA TYR A 96 -5.37 -9.91 7.78
C TYR A 96 -5.40 -11.25 7.04
N LYS A 97 -6.58 -11.87 6.99
CA LYS A 97 -6.80 -13.14 6.27
C LYS A 97 -7.55 -12.94 4.96
N THR A 98 -7.78 -11.69 4.56
CA THR A 98 -8.38 -11.35 3.27
C THR A 98 -7.36 -10.62 2.42
N ASP A 99 -7.25 -10.98 1.15
CA ASP A 99 -6.31 -10.40 0.18
C ASP A 99 -7.02 -9.89 -1.06
N LEU A 100 -6.45 -8.87 -1.68
CA LEU A 100 -6.81 -8.48 -3.05
C LEU A 100 -5.89 -9.21 -4.04
N GLY A 101 -6.45 -9.64 -5.18
CA GLY A 101 -5.67 -10.09 -6.32
C GLY A 101 -4.81 -8.95 -6.87
N PHE A 102 -3.66 -9.29 -7.46
CA PHE A 102 -2.68 -8.31 -7.91
C PHE A 102 -3.30 -7.26 -8.84
N ASP A 103 -4.08 -7.67 -9.84
CA ASP A 103 -4.64 -6.73 -10.82
C ASP A 103 -5.72 -5.79 -10.22
N GLY A 104 -6.28 -6.13 -9.06
CA GLY A 104 -7.25 -5.29 -8.34
C GLY A 104 -6.61 -4.23 -7.44
N ARG A 105 -5.28 -4.13 -7.38
CA ARG A 105 -4.56 -3.18 -6.50
C ARG A 105 -4.57 -1.73 -7.00
N GLU A 106 -4.78 -1.52 -8.30
CA GLU A 106 -4.74 -0.21 -8.95
C GLU A 106 -5.57 -0.23 -10.24
N PHE A 107 -6.24 0.89 -10.55
CA PHE A 107 -6.94 1.10 -11.82
C PHE A 107 -6.41 2.36 -12.53
N GLY A 108 -5.68 2.16 -13.63
CA GLY A 108 -5.27 3.22 -14.54
C GLY A 108 -6.39 3.56 -15.50
N LEU A 109 -7.19 4.59 -15.19
CA LEU A 109 -8.36 4.99 -16.01
C LEU A 109 -8.04 6.03 -17.09
N ASN A 110 -6.80 6.48 -17.17
CA ASN A 110 -6.34 7.55 -18.06
C ASN A 110 -5.77 7.06 -19.40
N ASP A 111 -5.74 5.75 -19.66
CA ASP A 111 -5.31 5.20 -20.94
C ASP A 111 -6.43 5.37 -21.98
N THR A 112 -6.25 6.29 -22.93
CA THR A 112 -7.22 6.55 -23.99
C THR A 112 -7.09 5.58 -25.18
N ALA A 113 -5.96 4.89 -25.32
CA ALA A 113 -5.72 3.93 -26.39
C ALA A 113 -6.25 2.53 -26.04
N HIS A 114 -6.18 2.15 -24.77
CA HIS A 114 -6.61 0.85 -24.25
C HIS A 114 -7.64 0.95 -23.12
N PHE A 115 -8.48 2.00 -23.16
CA PHE A 115 -9.48 2.27 -22.12
C PHE A 115 -10.35 1.04 -21.86
N THR A 116 -10.32 0.58 -20.61
CA THR A 116 -11.17 -0.51 -20.14
C THR A 116 -12.23 0.05 -19.21
N ARG A 117 -13.50 -0.03 -19.60
CA ARG A 117 -14.61 0.51 -18.78
C ARG A 117 -14.88 -0.31 -17.52
N THR A 118 -14.63 -1.62 -17.58
CA THR A 118 -15.00 -2.56 -16.52
C THR A 118 -13.76 -3.22 -15.94
N HIS A 119 -13.54 -3.01 -14.64
CA HIS A 119 -12.46 -3.65 -13.89
C HIS A 119 -13.03 -4.70 -12.94
N SER A 120 -12.28 -5.78 -12.74
CA SER A 120 -12.63 -6.83 -11.80
C SER A 120 -11.68 -6.83 -10.62
N VAL A 121 -12.21 -7.02 -9.42
CA VAL A 121 -11.43 -7.21 -8.19
C VAL A 121 -11.65 -8.62 -7.68
N ALA A 122 -10.59 -9.40 -7.62
CA ALA A 122 -10.60 -10.66 -6.90
C ALA A 122 -10.31 -10.40 -5.42
N ILE A 123 -11.19 -10.90 -4.55
CA ILE A 123 -11.00 -10.86 -3.09
C ILE A 123 -10.89 -12.30 -2.61
N PHE A 124 -9.78 -12.63 -1.96
CA PHE A 124 -9.51 -13.97 -1.44
C PHE A 124 -9.67 -13.97 0.07
N ASN A 125 -10.54 -14.83 0.59
CA ASN A 125 -10.60 -15.11 2.03
C ASN A 125 -9.78 -16.37 2.33
N ARG A 126 -8.62 -16.18 2.96
CA ARG A 126 -7.73 -17.25 3.47
C ARG A 126 -8.02 -17.61 4.92
N GLY A 127 -9.07 -17.03 5.52
CA GLY A 127 -9.51 -17.35 6.87
C GLY A 127 -10.34 -18.63 6.93
N LEU A 128 -10.47 -19.17 8.14
CA LEU A 128 -11.27 -20.38 8.38
C LEU A 128 -12.78 -20.12 8.40
N LYS A 129 -13.20 -18.86 8.41
CA LYS A 129 -14.61 -18.45 8.53
C LYS A 129 -15.00 -17.55 7.35
N PRO A 130 -16.25 -17.65 6.86
CA PRO A 130 -16.79 -16.69 5.90
C PRO A 130 -16.72 -15.26 6.44
N VAL A 131 -16.50 -14.29 5.55
CA VAL A 131 -16.44 -12.86 5.88
C VAL A 131 -17.36 -12.10 4.93
N THR A 132 -18.11 -11.15 5.48
CA THR A 132 -18.91 -10.20 4.70
C THR A 132 -18.14 -8.89 4.56
N SER A 133 -17.97 -8.41 3.34
CA SER A 133 -17.29 -7.15 3.03
C SER A 133 -18.27 -6.11 2.49
N LYS A 134 -17.96 -4.83 2.73
CA LYS A 134 -18.66 -3.69 2.12
C LYS A 134 -17.65 -2.91 1.28
N SER A 135 -18.10 -2.42 0.14
CA SER A 135 -17.32 -1.57 -0.76
C SER A 135 -17.98 -0.20 -0.89
N SER A 136 -17.17 0.83 -0.98
CA SER A 136 -17.59 2.21 -1.25
C SER A 136 -16.54 2.91 -2.11
N LEU A 137 -16.98 3.92 -2.85
CA LEU A 137 -16.07 4.84 -3.52
C LEU A 137 -15.77 6.00 -2.59
N GLN A 138 -14.52 6.45 -2.58
CA GLN A 138 -14.06 7.59 -1.81
C GLN A 138 -13.45 8.60 -2.79
N GLU A 139 -13.94 9.82 -2.73
CA GLU A 139 -13.42 10.91 -3.55
C GLU A 139 -12.12 11.46 -2.94
N ALA A 140 -11.20 11.83 -3.82
CA ALA A 140 -9.98 12.55 -3.48
C ALA A 140 -9.90 13.83 -4.32
N GLU A 141 -9.20 14.83 -3.83
CA GLU A 141 -9.11 16.12 -4.53
C GLU A 141 -8.50 15.96 -5.93
N GLY A 142 -9.01 16.72 -6.90
CA GLY A 142 -8.61 16.61 -8.30
C GLY A 142 -9.27 15.47 -9.09
N TYR A 143 -10.05 14.60 -8.44
CA TYR A 143 -10.82 13.52 -9.09
C TYR A 143 -12.34 13.63 -8.91
N ALA A 144 -12.81 14.58 -8.10
CA ALA A 144 -14.23 14.90 -8.00
C ALA A 144 -14.71 15.58 -9.30
N ARG A 145 -15.93 15.23 -9.74
CA ARG A 145 -16.65 15.93 -10.81
C ARG A 145 -17.53 17.01 -10.21
#